data_AF-A0A0B1TQ01-F1
#
_entry.id   AF-A0A0B1TQ01-F1
#
_cell.length_a   1.000
_cell.length_b   1.000
_cell.length_c   1.000
_cell.angle_alpha   90.00
_cell.angle_beta   90.00
_cell.angle_gamma   90.00
#
_symmetry.space_group_name_H-M   'P 1'
#
loop_
_entity.id
_entity.type
_entity.pdbx_description
1 polymer ?
#
loop_
_entity_poly.entity_id
_entity_poly.type
_entity_poly.pdbx_seq_one_letter_code
_entity_poly.pdbx_strand_id
1 'polypeptide(L)'
;MLMLYHIVGDVFCGGNEMLFLEAEKTLHCDFNLLINDYKILRLSTNDISDFANKLSFILRERNVSKSSIEYIKTSVLSRRTNHTTIGTRQQKETREAIMSSPYLMDLLVKMFYYDFTLFGYPLPDMPE
;
A
#
# COMPACT_ATOMS: atom_id res chain seq x y z
N MET A 1 -3.10 1.40 12.65
CA MET A 1 -2.12 2.49 12.80
C MET A 1 -0.82 2.18 12.03
N LEU A 2 -0.87 2.15 10.69
CA LEU A 2 0.29 1.97 9.79
C LEU A 2 0.32 3.08 8.70
N MET A 3 -0.11 4.34 8.87
CA MET A 3 -0.55 5.18 10.00
C MET A 3 -1.42 6.32 9.45
N LEU A 4 -2.58 5.97 8.87
CA LEU A 4 -3.25 6.64 7.74
C LEU A 4 -2.43 6.38 6.46
N TYR A 5 -3.02 5.91 5.37
CA TYR A 5 -2.29 5.58 4.13
C TYR A 5 -1.64 6.84 3.53
N HIS A 6 -0.48 7.19 4.09
CA HIS A 6 0.37 8.34 3.80
C HIS A 6 -0.37 9.69 3.67
N ILE A 7 -1.11 10.07 4.72
CA ILE A 7 -1.93 11.29 4.87
C ILE A 7 -3.01 11.49 3.81
N VAL A 8 -2.76 11.64 2.51
CA VAL A 8 -3.80 11.56 1.46
C VAL A 8 -3.10 11.19 0.16
N GLY A 9 -3.09 9.90 -0.20
CA GLY A 9 -2.96 9.41 -1.58
C GLY A 9 -1.75 9.86 -2.40
N ASP A 10 -0.79 10.55 -1.79
CA ASP A 10 0.21 11.21 -2.58
C ASP A 10 1.56 11.38 -1.85
N VAL A 11 2.64 11.09 -2.53
CA VAL A 11 2.64 11.11 -3.99
C VAL A 11 3.18 9.80 -4.53
N PHE A 12 2.26 8.83 -4.76
CA PHE A 12 2.40 7.57 -5.51
C PHE A 12 3.85 7.11 -5.79
N CYS A 13 4.63 6.82 -4.74
CA CYS A 13 5.90 6.07 -4.71
C CYS A 13 6.66 6.48 -3.45
N GLY A 14 6.33 5.84 -2.33
CA GLY A 14 6.98 6.12 -1.04
C GLY A 14 6.84 4.96 -0.06
N GLY A 15 7.71 3.95 -0.20
CA GLY A 15 8.07 3.01 0.87
C GLY A 15 6.99 2.05 1.36
N ASN A 16 7.10 0.81 0.86
CA ASN A 16 6.64 -0.46 1.42
C ASN A 16 5.16 -0.86 1.33
N GLU A 17 4.33 -0.14 0.58
CA GLU A 17 3.12 -0.69 -0.03
C GLU A 17 3.14 -0.36 -1.51
N MET A 18 3.46 -1.36 -2.32
CA MET A 18 3.26 -1.31 -3.75
C MET A 18 1.86 -1.84 -4.00
N LEU A 19 0.85 -0.97 -3.87
CA LEU A 19 -0.30 -1.15 -4.76
C LEU A 19 0.22 -0.80 -6.15
N PHE A 20 0.39 -1.82 -6.99
CA PHE A 20 0.31 -1.61 -8.43
C PHE A 20 -1.12 -1.13 -8.71
N LEU A 21 -1.33 0.18 -8.62
CA LEU A 21 -2.33 0.87 -9.38
C LEU A 21 -1.57 2.01 -10.07
N GLU A 22 -0.71 1.67 -11.04
CA GLU A 22 -0.64 2.56 -12.20
C GLU A 22 -2.08 2.59 -12.72
N ALA A 23 -2.80 3.63 -12.31
CA ALA A 23 -4.16 3.87 -12.72
C ALA A 23 -4.12 4.30 -14.19
N GLU A 24 -3.89 3.32 -15.07
CA GLU A 24 -4.48 3.37 -16.38
C GLU A 24 -5.97 3.66 -16.14
N LYS A 25 -6.51 4.72 -16.75
CA LYS A 25 -7.87 5.22 -16.48
C LYS A 25 -8.95 4.12 -16.55
N THR A 26 -8.67 3.03 -17.25
CA THR A 26 -9.46 1.80 -17.36
C THR A 26 -9.65 1.07 -16.02
N LEU A 27 -8.63 1.05 -15.16
CA LEU A 27 -8.69 0.29 -13.91
C LEU A 27 -9.70 0.88 -12.92
N HIS A 28 -9.88 2.20 -12.88
CA HIS A 28 -10.77 2.86 -11.92
C HIS A 28 -12.26 2.72 -12.26
N CYS A 29 -12.61 2.68 -13.56
CA CYS A 29 -14.00 2.57 -14.00
C CYS A 29 -14.58 1.17 -13.75
N ASP A 30 -13.76 0.13 -13.93
CA ASP A 30 -14.21 -1.27 -13.82
C ASP A 30 -13.69 -1.96 -12.55
N PHE A 31 -12.98 -1.25 -11.67
CA PHE A 31 -12.39 -1.83 -10.44
C PHE A 31 -13.44 -2.56 -9.62
N ASN A 32 -14.58 -1.91 -9.37
CA ASN A 32 -15.67 -2.48 -8.57
C ASN A 32 -16.30 -3.72 -9.21
N LEU A 33 -16.24 -3.84 -10.55
CA LEU A 33 -16.77 -4.99 -11.28
C LEU A 33 -15.79 -6.17 -11.25
N LEU A 34 -14.49 -5.88 -11.30
CA LEU A 34 -13.43 -6.87 -11.41
C LEU A 34 -12.76 -7.21 -10.07
N ILE A 35 -13.13 -6.54 -8.97
CA ILE A 35 -12.45 -6.67 -7.67
C ILE A 35 -12.41 -8.12 -7.16
N ASN A 36 -13.45 -8.90 -7.47
CA ASN A 36 -13.55 -10.31 -7.10
C ASN A 36 -12.61 -11.22 -7.92
N ASP A 37 -12.11 -10.74 -9.06
CA ASP A 37 -11.17 -11.47 -9.92
C ASP A 37 -9.70 -11.20 -9.53
N TYR A 38 -9.46 -10.20 -8.68
CA TYR A 38 -8.13 -9.85 -8.19
C TYR A 38 -7.77 -10.58 -6.90
N LYS A 39 -6.50 -10.95 -6.79
CA LYS A 39 -5.90 -11.43 -5.55
C LYS A 39 -5.04 -10.31 -4.95
N ILE A 40 -5.52 -9.73 -3.85
CA ILE A 40 -4.80 -8.68 -3.12
C ILE A 40 -3.64 -9.32 -2.35
N LEU A 41 -2.42 -8.94 -2.69
CA LEU A 41 -1.20 -9.32 -1.97
C LEU A 41 -0.75 -8.15 -1.10
N ARG A 42 -0.74 -8.35 0.22
CA ARG A 42 -0.25 -7.33 1.15
C ARG A 42 1.27 -7.32 1.16
N LEU A 43 1.86 -6.15 0.88
CA LEU A 43 3.29 -5.94 1.06
C LEU A 43 3.56 -5.64 2.55
N SER A 44 4.38 -6.47 3.19
CA SER A 44 4.84 -6.22 4.57
C SER A 44 6.21 -5.57 4.53
N THR A 45 6.34 -4.41 5.17
CA THR A 45 7.61 -3.72 5.35
C THR A 45 8.62 -4.56 6.12
N ASN A 46 8.12 -5.40 7.03
CA ASN A 46 8.91 -6.19 7.98
C ASN A 46 9.23 -7.58 7.41
N ASP A 47 8.48 -8.02 6.40
CA ASP A 47 8.64 -9.35 5.82
C ASP A 47 8.47 -9.31 4.29
N ILE A 48 9.42 -8.63 3.65
CA ILE A 48 9.50 -8.54 2.19
C ILE A 48 9.77 -9.93 1.59
N SER A 49 10.40 -10.84 2.35
CA SER A 49 10.68 -12.21 1.92
C SER A 49 9.40 -13.02 1.74
N ASP A 50 8.48 -12.98 2.70
CA ASP A 50 7.17 -13.62 2.59
C ASP A 50 6.36 -13.09 1.40
N PHE A 51 6.34 -11.78 1.20
CA PHE A 51 5.71 -11.16 0.02
C PHE A 51 6.34 -11.68 -1.28
N ALA A 52 7.67 -11.66 -1.39
CA ALA A 52 8.39 -12.09 -2.59
C ALA A 52 8.14 -13.57 -2.90
N ASN A 53 8.02 -14.42 -1.86
CA ASN A 53 7.70 -15.83 -2.01
C ASN A 53 6.25 -16.05 -2.46
N LYS A 54 5.28 -15.35 -1.88
CA LYS A 54 3.87 -15.40 -2.30
C LYS A 54 3.69 -14.93 -3.74
N LEU A 55 4.34 -13.84 -4.12
CA LEU A 55 4.35 -13.33 -5.48
C LEU A 55 4.96 -14.36 -6.46
N SER A 56 6.12 -14.93 -6.10
CA SER A 56 6.77 -15.96 -6.91
C SER A 56 5.89 -17.18 -7.11
N PHE A 57 5.15 -17.60 -6.07
CA PHE A 57 4.20 -18.71 -6.14
C PHE A 57 3.09 -18.44 -7.16
N ILE A 58 2.45 -17.26 -7.10
CA ILE A 58 1.38 -16.87 -8.02
C ILE A 58 1.87 -16.80 -9.47
N LEU A 59 3.07 -16.24 -9.69
CA LEU A 59 3.65 -16.18 -11.04
C LEU A 59 3.96 -17.58 -11.59
N ARG A 60 4.35 -18.54 -10.73
CA ARG A 60 4.53 -19.94 -11.13
C ARG A 60 3.21 -20.60 -11.52
N GLU A 61 2.13 -20.37 -10.77
CA GLU A 61 0.79 -20.89 -11.12
C GLU A 61 0.31 -20.36 -12.48
N ARG A 62 0.75 -19.16 -12.86
CA ARG A 62 0.43 -18.54 -14.16
C ARG A 62 1.42 -18.90 -15.28
N ASN A 63 2.28 -19.90 -15.08
CA ASN A 63 3.28 -20.36 -16.05
C ASN A 63 4.28 -19.29 -16.52
N VAL A 64 4.61 -18.31 -15.66
CA VAL A 64 5.67 -17.35 -15.94
C VAL A 64 7.03 -18.05 -15.93
N SER A 65 7.95 -17.63 -16.80
CA SER A 65 9.27 -18.24 -16.91
C SER A 65 10.07 -18.11 -15.61
N LYS A 66 10.86 -19.14 -15.27
CA LYS A 66 11.67 -19.16 -14.04
C LYS A 66 12.67 -18.01 -13.99
N SER A 67 13.27 -17.62 -15.11
CA SER A 67 14.23 -16.52 -15.18
C SER A 67 13.56 -15.17 -14.88
N SER A 68 12.35 -14.94 -15.40
CA SER A 68 11.56 -13.74 -15.09
C SER A 68 11.16 -13.70 -13.61
N ILE A 69 10.73 -14.83 -13.04
CA ILE A 69 10.38 -14.92 -11.62
C ILE A 69 11.59 -14.61 -10.74
N GLU A 70 12.76 -15.16 -11.06
CA GLU A 70 13.97 -14.94 -10.27
C GLU A 70 14.45 -13.49 -10.37
N TYR A 71 14.34 -12.89 -11.57
CA TYR A 71 14.62 -11.46 -11.76
C TYR A 71 13.69 -10.59 -10.91
N ILE A 72 12.37 -10.85 -10.92
CA ILE A 72 11.39 -10.11 -10.14
C ILE A 72 11.65 -10.31 -8.64
N LYS A 73 11.86 -11.55 -8.20
CA LYS A 73 12.15 -11.89 -6.80
C LYS A 73 13.39 -11.15 -6.31
N THR A 74 14.47 -11.19 -7.08
CA THR A 74 15.72 -10.50 -6.74
C THR A 74 15.54 -8.98 -6.72
N SER A 75 14.74 -8.42 -7.64
CA SER A 75 14.44 -6.98 -7.70
C SER A 75 13.51 -6.49 -6.58
N VAL A 76 12.65 -7.36 -6.06
CA VAL A 76 11.79 -7.06 -4.90
C VAL A 76 12.59 -7.13 -3.60
N LEU A 77 13.50 -8.11 -3.50
CA LEU A 77 14.37 -8.28 -2.33
C LEU A 77 15.54 -7.29 -2.30
N SER A 78 15.98 -6.82 -3.47
CA SER A 78 17.00 -5.78 -3.54
C SER A 78 16.41 -4.48 -3.00
N ARG A 79 17.17 -3.84 -2.10
CA ARG A 79 16.75 -2.67 -1.34
C ARG A 79 16.31 -1.57 -2.31
N ARG A 80 15.03 -1.20 -2.30
CA ARG A 80 14.52 -0.07 -3.08
C ARG A 80 15.09 1.25 -2.57
N THR A 81 15.23 2.18 -3.51
CA THR A 81 15.79 3.53 -3.37
C THR A 81 15.31 4.26 -2.12
N ASN A 82 16.23 4.88 -1.38
CA ASN A 82 15.90 5.81 -0.31
C ASN A 82 15.11 7.00 -0.90
N HIS A 83 13.78 6.98 -0.79
CA HIS A 83 12.99 8.15 -1.10
C HIS A 83 13.25 9.19 0.00
N THR A 84 13.64 10.39 -0.40
CA THR A 84 14.17 11.47 0.45
C THR A 84 13.17 12.01 1.47
N THR A 85 11.89 11.65 1.37
CA THR A 85 10.79 12.19 2.18
C THR A 85 10.39 11.33 3.39
N ILE A 86 10.88 10.10 3.47
CA ILE A 86 10.58 9.19 4.59
C ILE A 86 11.36 9.60 5.84
N GLY A 87 10.67 9.77 6.96
CA GLY A 87 11.28 10.15 8.23
C GLY A 87 11.71 11.62 8.30
N THR A 88 11.29 12.44 7.33
CA THR A 88 11.52 13.88 7.38
C THR A 88 10.76 14.52 8.54
N ARG A 89 11.31 15.63 9.05
CA ARG A 89 10.67 16.40 10.12
C ARG A 89 9.25 16.82 9.73
N GLN A 90 9.07 17.26 8.50
CA GLN A 90 7.80 17.69 7.95
C GLN A 90 6.76 16.57 7.96
N GLN A 91 7.14 15.35 7.56
CA GLN A 91 6.24 14.20 7.62
C GLN A 91 5.79 13.91 9.06
N LYS A 92 6.72 13.99 10.02
CA LYS A 92 6.43 13.75 11.43
C LYS A 92 5.48 14.81 12.00
N GLU A 93 5.77 16.08 11.73
CA GLU A 93 4.95 17.21 12.19
C GLU A 93 3.53 17.16 11.62
N THR A 94 3.36 16.89 10.33
CA THR A 94 2.03 16.76 9.72
C THR A 94 1.26 15.57 10.29
N ARG A 95 1.94 14.44 10.54
CA ARG A 95 1.31 13.27 11.19
C ARG A 95 0.82 13.64 12.59
N GLU A 96 1.65 14.28 13.39
CA GLU A 96 1.29 14.68 14.76
C GLU A 96 0.12 15.66 14.76
N ALA A 97 0.08 16.63 13.84
CA ALA A 97 -1.02 17.57 13.69
C ALA A 97 -2.36 16.88 13.36
N ILE A 98 -2.34 15.85 12.51
CA ILE A 98 -3.54 15.07 12.17
C ILE A 98 -4.00 14.21 13.34
N MET A 99 -3.09 13.47 13.97
CA MET A 99 -3.41 12.54 15.04
C MET A 99 -3.86 13.25 16.34
N SER A 100 -3.49 14.52 16.51
CA SER A 100 -3.92 15.34 17.66
C SER A 100 -5.25 16.05 17.46
N SER A 101 -5.85 15.98 16.27
CA SER A 101 -7.12 16.65 15.96
C SER A 101 -8.23 15.63 15.67
N PRO A 102 -9.22 15.45 16.58
CA PRO A 102 -10.36 14.55 16.33
C PRO A 102 -11.10 14.89 15.04
N TYR A 103 -11.22 16.19 14.71
CA TYR A 103 -11.87 16.66 13.50
C TYR A 103 -11.12 16.22 12.22
N LEU A 104 -9.80 16.40 12.17
CA LEU A 104 -9.01 16.00 11.00
C LEU A 104 -8.99 14.48 10.84
N MET A 105 -8.92 13.76 11.96
CA MET A 105 -8.96 12.30 11.95
C MET A 105 -10.31 11.77 11.46
N ASP A 106 -11.42 12.36 11.90
CA ASP A 106 -12.77 12.04 11.42
C ASP A 106 -12.91 12.25 9.91
N LEU A 107 -12.45 13.41 9.42
CA LEU A 107 -12.51 13.72 8.00
C LEU A 107 -11.72 12.70 7.16
N LEU A 108 -10.53 12.35 7.62
CA LEU A 108 -9.68 11.38 6.93
C LEU A 108 -10.25 9.97 6.95
N VAL A 109 -10.80 9.53 8.08
CA VAL A 109 -11.47 8.22 8.17
C VAL A 109 -12.65 8.19 7.19
N LYS A 110 -13.43 9.27 7.10
CA LYS A 110 -14.54 9.37 6.14
C LYS A 110 -14.08 9.33 4.68
N MET A 111 -12.98 10.02 4.36
CA MET A 111 -12.41 10.02 3.01
C MET A 111 -11.94 8.62 2.58
N PHE A 112 -11.34 7.86 3.50
CA PHE A 112 -10.72 6.56 3.21
C PHE A 112 -11.52 5.35 3.71
N TYR A 113 -12.75 5.54 4.16
CA TYR A 113 -13.56 4.48 4.78
C TYR A 113 -13.68 3.23 3.89
N TYR A 114 -13.96 3.44 2.60
CA TYR A 114 -14.07 2.33 1.65
C TYR A 114 -12.79 1.53 1.54
N ASP A 115 -11.62 2.18 1.51
CA ASP A 115 -10.34 1.49 1.43
C ASP A 115 -10.09 0.64 2.69
N PHE A 116 -10.43 1.15 3.88
CA PHE A 116 -10.34 0.35 5.12
C PHE A 116 -11.21 -0.91 5.03
N THR A 117 -12.46 -0.76 4.58
CA THR A 117 -13.37 -1.91 4.46
C THR A 117 -12.95 -2.89 3.38
N LEU A 118 -12.53 -2.39 2.23
CA LEU A 118 -12.20 -3.19 1.05
C LEU A 118 -10.94 -4.03 1.26
N PHE A 119 -9.91 -3.43 1.87
CA PHE A 119 -8.65 -4.11 2.11
C PHE A 119 -8.57 -4.79 3.49
N GLY A 120 -9.65 -4.73 4.28
CA GLY A 120 -9.76 -5.39 5.58
C GLY A 120 -8.85 -4.78 6.65
N TYR A 121 -8.60 -3.46 6.59
CA TYR A 121 -7.83 -2.75 7.60
C TYR A 121 -8.72 -2.30 8.76
N PRO A 122 -8.24 -2.38 10.01
CA PRO A 122 -8.98 -1.85 11.14
C PRO A 122 -9.06 -0.32 11.02
N LEU A 123 -10.24 0.21 11.34
CA LEU A 123 -10.42 1.65 11.50
C LEU A 123 -9.54 2.16 12.65
N PRO A 124 -8.98 3.36 12.54
CA PRO A 124 -8.16 3.92 13.60
C PRO A 124 -9.02 4.38 14.80
N ASP A 125 -8.43 4.32 15.99
CA ASP A 125 -9.05 4.87 17.20
C ASP A 125 -9.10 6.40 17.10
N MET A 126 -10.23 6.97 17.52
CA MET A 126 -10.44 8.41 17.50
C MET A 126 -9.82 9.02 18.76
N PRO A 127 -8.99 10.07 18.66
CA PRO A 127 -8.50 10.78 19.83
C PRO A 127 -9.67 11.43 20.58
N GLU A 128 -9.65 11.38 21.92
CA GLU A 128 -10.62 12.06 22.80
C GLU A 128 -10.50 13.59 22.72
#